data_AF-A0A813G9A5-F1
#
_entry.id   AF-A0A813G9A5-F1
#
_cell.length_a   1.000
_cell.length_b   1.000
_cell.length_c   1.000
_cell.angle_alpha   90.00
_cell.angle_beta   90.00
_cell.angle_gamma   90.00
#
_symmetry.space_group_name_H-M   'P 1'
#
loop_
_entity.id
_entity.type
_entity.pdbx_description
1 polymer ?
#
loop_
_entity_poly.entity_id
_entity_poly.type
_entity_poly.pdbx_seq_one_letter_code
_entity_poly.pdbx_strand_id
1 'polypeptide(L)'
;MGSNIGSAARAVYSKKVMKGDIGENMDDANVYAVITIMATFLLIPIAFAIEGPTAMLQGFKAALAAGGNKFLTQMMMTGLFYYLYNEVAFLALGKLDAVSHAVANTMKRVVIIITAIFVFRTPVTPLGMAGSCIAILGTLLYSLAKNKFKGGFRGTSIARR
;
A
#
# COMPACT_ATOMS: atom_id res chain seq x y z
N MET A 1 -0.74 0.50 14.10
CA MET A 1 -0.19 -0.83 13.78
C MET A 1 -1.15 -1.72 12.97
N GLY A 2 -2.47 -1.51 13.04
CA GLY A 2 -3.45 -2.30 12.28
C GLY A 2 -3.26 -2.28 10.75
N SER A 3 -2.86 -1.15 10.16
CA SER A 3 -2.66 -1.03 8.70
C SER A 3 -1.56 -1.96 8.14
N ASN A 4 -0.49 -2.19 8.90
CA ASN A 4 0.59 -3.09 8.50
C ASN A 4 0.12 -4.56 8.51
N ILE A 5 -0.63 -4.95 9.54
CA ILE A 5 -1.21 -6.28 9.67
C ILE A 5 -2.23 -6.51 8.54
N GLY A 6 -3.13 -5.55 8.31
CA GLY A 6 -4.11 -5.64 7.23
C GLY A 6 -3.47 -5.73 5.84
N SER A 7 -2.41 -4.95 5.59
CA SER A 7 -1.70 -5.00 4.31
C SER A 7 -0.97 -6.32 4.08
N ALA A 8 -0.38 -6.91 5.13
CA ALA A 8 0.27 -8.21 5.06
C ALA A 8 -0.74 -9.34 4.88
N ALA A 9 -1.85 -9.32 5.63
CA ALA A 9 -2.94 -10.28 5.51
C ALA A 9 -3.56 -10.25 4.11
N ARG A 10 -3.85 -9.05 3.58
CA ARG A 10 -4.33 -8.85 2.20
C ARG A 10 -3.38 -9.49 1.20
N ALA A 11 -2.07 -9.22 1.29
CA ALA A 11 -1.11 -9.76 0.32
C ALA A 11 -1.06 -11.29 0.32
N VAL A 12 -1.12 -11.92 1.49
CA VAL A 12 -1.13 -13.39 1.62
C VAL A 12 -2.44 -13.98 1.09
N TYR A 13 -3.57 -13.39 1.47
CA TYR A 13 -4.89 -13.86 1.05
C TYR A 13 -5.11 -13.70 -0.46
N SER A 14 -4.81 -12.52 -1.02
CA SER A 14 -4.89 -12.28 -2.46
C SER A 14 -4.03 -13.27 -3.26
N LYS A 15 -2.86 -13.65 -2.75
CA LYS A 15 -2.01 -14.66 -3.42
C LYS A 15 -2.61 -16.07 -3.42
N LYS A 16 -3.43 -16.44 -2.42
CA LYS A 16 -4.17 -17.71 -2.42
C LYS A 16 -5.28 -17.69 -3.47
N VAL A 17 -6.04 -16.59 -3.52
CA VAL A 17 -7.10 -16.37 -4.52
C VAL A 17 -6.53 -16.43 -5.95
N MET A 18 -5.41 -15.76 -6.22
CA MET A 18 -4.72 -15.77 -7.53
C MET A 18 -4.18 -17.15 -7.95
N LYS A 19 -3.96 -18.08 -7.00
CA LYS A 19 -3.43 -19.42 -7.29
C LYS A 19 -4.52 -20.45 -7.66
N GLY A 20 -5.78 -20.04 -7.70
CA GLY A 20 -6.91 -20.91 -8.05
C GLY A 20 -7.50 -21.71 -6.89
N ASP A 21 -7.10 -21.44 -5.64
CA ASP A 21 -7.74 -22.05 -4.46
C ASP A 21 -9.17 -21.51 -4.25
N ILE A 22 -9.47 -20.32 -4.78
CA ILE A 22 -10.74 -19.60 -4.58
C ILE A 22 -11.08 -18.80 -5.85
N GLY A 23 -11.99 -19.32 -6.68
CA GLY A 23 -12.52 -18.65 -7.88
C GLY A 23 -11.80 -19.00 -9.21
N GLU A 24 -12.53 -18.94 -10.33
CA GLU A 24 -12.02 -19.19 -11.68
C GLU A 24 -11.66 -17.85 -12.38
N ASN A 25 -10.65 -17.85 -13.26
CA ASN A 25 -10.21 -16.68 -14.05
C ASN A 25 -9.82 -15.43 -13.23
N MET A 26 -9.30 -15.63 -12.02
CA MET A 26 -8.82 -14.57 -11.12
C MET A 26 -7.39 -14.13 -11.50
N ASP A 27 -7.27 -13.37 -12.59
CA ASP A 27 -6.02 -12.68 -12.94
C ASP A 27 -5.70 -11.54 -11.95
N ASP A 28 -4.44 -11.12 -11.91
CA ASP A 28 -3.91 -10.21 -10.91
C ASP A 28 -4.68 -8.88 -10.82
N ALA A 29 -5.06 -8.33 -11.98
CA ALA A 29 -5.87 -7.12 -12.09
C ALA A 29 -7.33 -7.34 -11.67
N ASN A 30 -7.92 -8.48 -12.03
CA ASN A 30 -9.31 -8.82 -11.69
C ASN A 30 -9.49 -9.00 -10.18
N VAL A 31 -8.52 -9.65 -9.52
CA VAL A 31 -8.53 -9.81 -8.06
C VAL A 31 -8.52 -8.44 -7.37
N TYR A 32 -7.72 -7.50 -7.87
CA TYR A 32 -7.71 -6.14 -7.33
C TYR A 32 -9.03 -5.40 -7.56
N ALA A 33 -9.58 -5.49 -8.78
CA ALA A 33 -10.85 -4.86 -9.12
C ALA A 33 -12.00 -5.35 -8.22
N VAL A 34 -12.13 -6.68 -8.05
CA VAL A 34 -13.17 -7.28 -7.21
C VAL A 34 -13.01 -6.88 -5.74
N ILE A 35 -11.80 -6.93 -5.19
CA ILE A 35 -11.53 -6.47 -3.81
C ILE A 35 -11.88 -4.99 -3.64
N THR A 36 -11.56 -4.15 -4.63
CA THR A 36 -11.82 -2.72 -4.59
C THR A 36 -13.32 -2.43 -4.62
N ILE A 37 -14.08 -3.09 -5.49
CA ILE A 37 -15.54 -2.96 -5.58
C ILE A 37 -16.20 -3.35 -4.25
N MET A 38 -15.84 -4.50 -3.68
CA MET A 38 -16.37 -4.94 -2.38
C MET A 38 -16.00 -3.96 -1.26
N ALA A 39 -14.75 -3.46 -1.26
CA ALA A 39 -14.29 -2.49 -0.27
C ALA A 39 -15.09 -1.17 -0.37
N THR A 40 -15.42 -0.70 -1.57
CA THR A 40 -16.25 0.48 -1.77
C THR A 40 -17.61 0.32 -1.11
N PHE A 41 -18.32 -0.79 -1.37
CA PHE A 41 -19.63 -1.04 -0.77
C PHE A 41 -19.58 -1.17 0.75
N LEU A 42 -18.51 -1.74 1.30
CA LEU A 42 -18.35 -1.88 2.75
C LEU A 42 -17.97 -0.56 3.43
N LEU A 43 -17.19 0.29 2.76
CA LEU A 43 -16.72 1.57 3.31
C LEU A 43 -17.78 2.67 3.23
N ILE A 44 -18.67 2.67 2.25
CA ILE A 44 -19.75 3.67 2.12
C ILE A 44 -20.56 3.82 3.42
N PRO A 45 -21.18 2.76 3.99
CA PRO A 45 -21.98 2.89 5.19
C PRO A 45 -21.15 3.27 6.41
N ILE A 46 -19.91 2.80 6.50
CA ILE A 46 -18.99 3.13 7.60
C ILE A 46 -18.61 4.62 7.55
N ALA A 47 -18.32 5.14 6.37
CA ALA A 47 -17.99 6.55 6.17
C ALA A 47 -19.16 7.45 6.57
N PHE A 48 -20.38 7.10 6.15
CA PHE A 48 -21.58 7.83 6.56
C PHE A 48 -21.87 7.73 8.07
N ALA A 49 -21.60 6.58 8.70
CA ALA A 49 -21.82 6.39 10.13
C ALA A 49 -20.81 7.16 11.00
N ILE A 50 -19.54 7.28 10.56
CA ILE A 50 -18.49 7.96 11.32
C ILE A 50 -18.53 9.48 11.12
N GLU A 51 -18.59 9.94 9.87
CA GLU A 51 -18.51 11.37 9.57
C GLU A 51 -19.88 12.05 9.57
N GLY A 52 -20.94 11.34 9.19
CA GLY A 52 -22.27 11.90 9.00
C GLY A 52 -22.41 12.66 7.67
N PRO A 53 -23.57 12.56 6.98
CA PRO A 53 -23.77 13.17 5.66
C PRO A 53 -23.66 14.70 5.68
N THR A 54 -24.04 15.33 6.79
CA THR A 54 -23.99 16.79 6.94
C THR A 54 -22.55 17.32 7.01
N ALA A 55 -21.67 16.65 7.77
CA ALA A 55 -20.28 17.08 7.91
C ALA A 55 -19.50 16.86 6.61
N MET A 56 -19.75 15.75 5.89
CA MET A 56 -19.17 15.51 4.56
C MET A 56 -19.54 16.62 3.57
N LEU A 57 -20.82 16.98 3.49
CA LEU A 57 -21.29 18.04 2.57
C LEU A 57 -20.70 19.42 2.92
N GLN A 58 -20.58 19.73 4.21
CA GLN A 58 -19.96 20.99 4.64
C GLN A 58 -18.45 21.01 4.34
N GLY A 59 -17.73 19.93 4.62
CA GLY A 59 -16.31 19.79 4.31
C GLY A 59 -16.04 19.90 2.80
N PHE A 60 -16.89 19.27 1.98
CA PHE A 60 -16.78 19.35 0.53
C PHE A 60 -17.00 20.78 0.01
N LYS A 61 -18.04 21.47 0.51
CA LYS A 61 -18.28 22.88 0.15
C LYS A 61 -17.14 23.79 0.58
N ALA A 62 -16.59 23.59 1.76
CA ALA A 62 -15.45 24.36 2.25
C ALA A 62 -14.19 24.13 1.40
N ALA A 63 -13.90 22.87 1.03
CA ALA A 63 -12.77 22.53 0.18
C ALA A 63 -12.92 23.08 -1.25
N LEU A 64 -14.13 23.01 -1.81
CA LEU A 64 -14.43 23.59 -3.12
C LEU A 64 -14.32 25.12 -3.11
N ALA A 65 -14.77 25.78 -2.04
CA ALA A 65 -14.61 27.22 -1.89
C ALA A 65 -13.14 27.64 -1.77
N ALA A 66 -12.30 26.84 -1.09
CA ALA A 66 -10.88 27.13 -0.89
C ALA A 66 -10.02 26.85 -2.14
N GLY A 67 -10.30 25.78 -2.88
CA GLY A 67 -9.46 25.33 -3.99
C GLY A 67 -10.07 25.47 -5.39
N GLY A 68 -11.35 25.84 -5.49
CA GLY A 68 -12.08 26.02 -6.74
C GLY A 68 -12.02 24.80 -7.67
N ASN A 69 -12.02 25.04 -8.99
CA ASN A 69 -11.95 23.95 -9.98
C ASN A 69 -10.64 23.14 -9.92
N LYS A 70 -9.55 23.73 -9.40
CA LYS A 70 -8.26 23.02 -9.24
C LYS A 70 -8.35 21.91 -8.19
N PHE A 71 -9.10 22.14 -7.11
CA PHE A 71 -9.37 21.11 -6.10
C PHE A 71 -10.03 19.88 -6.72
N LEU A 72 -11.04 20.09 -7.58
CA LEU A 72 -11.74 18.98 -8.23
C LEU A 72 -10.81 18.17 -9.14
N THR A 73 -10.02 18.85 -9.98
CA THR A 73 -9.04 18.16 -10.85
C THR A 73 -7.97 17.43 -10.04
N GLN A 74 -7.47 18.03 -8.95
CA GLN A 74 -6.51 17.38 -8.06
C GLN A 74 -7.11 16.18 -7.33
N MET A 75 -8.36 16.26 -6.86
CA MET A 75 -9.07 15.17 -6.22
C MET A 75 -9.29 13.99 -7.16
N MET A 76 -9.65 14.25 -8.42
CA MET A 76 -9.78 13.22 -9.44
C MET A 76 -8.43 12.59 -9.78
N MET A 77 -7.38 13.40 -9.93
CA MET A 77 -6.03 12.92 -10.21
C MET A 77 -5.49 12.06 -9.06
N THR A 78 -5.64 12.48 -7.80
CA THR A 78 -5.17 11.70 -6.65
C THR A 78 -5.90 10.36 -6.55
N GLY A 79 -7.22 10.34 -6.81
CA GLY A 79 -8.00 9.11 -6.87
C GLY A 79 -7.52 8.15 -7.98
N LEU A 80 -7.30 8.67 -9.18
CA LEU A 80 -6.80 7.89 -10.32
C LEU A 80 -5.41 7.32 -10.04
N PHE A 81 -4.46 8.14 -9.60
CA PHE A 81 -3.10 7.70 -9.27
C PHE A 81 -3.10 6.70 -8.10
N TYR A 82 -4.01 6.84 -7.15
CA TYR A 82 -4.17 5.88 -6.06
C TYR A 82 -4.64 4.52 -6.57
N TYR A 83 -5.64 4.50 -7.45
CA TYR A 83 -6.12 3.25 -8.06
C TYR A 83 -5.03 2.57 -8.88
N LEU A 84 -4.41 3.30 -9.81
CA LEU A 84 -3.33 2.80 -10.66
C LEU A 84 -2.14 2.28 -9.85
N TYR A 85 -1.75 2.99 -8.80
CA TYR A 85 -0.67 2.54 -7.92
C TYR A 85 -0.98 1.17 -7.31
N ASN A 86 -2.19 0.99 -6.79
CA ASN A 86 -2.58 -0.25 -6.13
C ASN A 86 -2.81 -1.39 -7.14
N GLU A 87 -3.31 -1.09 -8.34
CA GLU A 87 -3.42 -2.06 -9.43
C GLU A 87 -2.05 -2.59 -9.86
N VAL A 88 -1.09 -1.70 -10.11
CA VAL A 88 0.31 -2.09 -10.40
C VAL A 88 0.92 -2.89 -9.25
N ALA A 89 0.59 -2.56 -7.99
CA ALA A 89 1.06 -3.35 -6.85
C ALA A 89 0.47 -4.77 -6.84
N PHE A 90 -0.77 -4.97 -7.28
CA PHE A 90 -1.37 -6.29 -7.44
C PHE A 90 -0.80 -7.07 -8.63
N LEU A 91 -0.52 -6.41 -9.76
CA LEU A 91 0.23 -7.01 -10.87
C LEU A 91 1.63 -7.46 -10.42
N ALA A 92 2.30 -6.65 -9.60
CA ALA A 92 3.58 -7.03 -8.99
C ALA A 92 3.41 -8.18 -7.98
N LEU A 93 2.31 -8.21 -7.22
CA LEU A 93 2.00 -9.31 -6.30
C LEU A 93 1.77 -10.62 -7.05
N GLY A 94 1.21 -10.60 -8.26
CA GLY A 94 1.09 -11.77 -9.12
C GLY A 94 2.43 -12.33 -9.59
N LYS A 95 3.36 -11.45 -9.94
CA LYS A 95 4.70 -11.81 -10.43
C LYS A 95 5.72 -12.08 -9.33
N LEU A 96 5.49 -11.61 -8.11
CA LEU A 96 6.38 -11.76 -6.95
C LEU A 96 5.76 -12.63 -5.85
N ASP A 97 6.58 -13.21 -4.98
CA ASP A 97 6.09 -13.85 -3.77
C ASP A 97 5.70 -12.81 -2.70
N ALA A 98 4.76 -13.15 -1.81
CA ALA A 98 4.22 -12.23 -0.80
C ALA A 98 5.31 -11.59 0.10
N VAL A 99 6.42 -12.29 0.31
CA VAL A 99 7.53 -11.79 1.12
C VAL A 99 8.35 -10.75 0.34
N SER A 100 8.56 -10.94 -0.97
CA SER A 100 9.21 -9.94 -1.84
C SER A 100 8.33 -8.69 -2.02
N HIS A 101 7.01 -8.86 -2.09
CA HIS A 101 6.08 -7.72 -2.09
C HIS A 101 6.13 -6.91 -0.79
N ALA A 102 6.27 -7.57 0.37
CA ALA A 102 6.45 -6.89 1.66
C ALA A 102 7.74 -6.05 1.69
N VAL A 103 8.82 -6.55 1.09
CA VAL A 103 10.08 -5.81 0.93
C VAL A 103 9.91 -4.61 0.00
N ALA A 104 9.23 -4.76 -1.13
CA ALA A 104 8.93 -3.66 -2.04
C ALA A 104 8.13 -2.55 -1.33
N ASN A 105 7.18 -2.92 -0.45
CA ASN A 105 6.42 -1.97 0.34
C ASN A 105 7.30 -1.19 1.34
N THR A 106 8.32 -1.82 1.94
CA THR A 106 9.30 -1.10 2.77
C THR A 106 10.17 -0.14 1.96
N MET A 107 10.60 -0.53 0.77
CA MET A 107 11.40 0.33 -0.12
C MET A 107 10.61 1.53 -0.62
N LYS A 108 9.35 1.34 -1.04
CA LYS A 108 8.46 2.44 -1.43
C LYS A 108 8.38 3.49 -0.33
N ARG A 109 8.25 3.05 0.93
CA ARG A 109 8.18 3.94 2.09
C ARG A 109 9.47 4.76 2.27
N VAL A 110 10.64 4.15 2.09
CA VAL A 110 11.93 4.85 2.13
C VAL A 110 12.01 5.93 1.06
N VAL A 111 11.62 5.61 -0.18
CA VAL A 111 11.60 6.59 -1.29
C VAL A 111 10.69 7.77 -0.95
N ILE A 112 9.49 7.52 -0.42
CA ILE A 112 8.55 8.58 -0.02
C ILE A 112 9.16 9.49 1.05
N ILE A 113 9.84 8.93 2.06
CA ILE A 113 10.49 9.72 3.13
C ILE A 113 11.56 10.65 2.53
N ILE A 114 12.41 10.12 1.66
CA ILE A 114 13.49 10.89 1.03
C ILE A 114 12.88 12.01 0.15
N THR A 115 11.93 11.68 -0.71
CA THR A 115 11.25 12.67 -1.57
C THR A 115 10.54 13.73 -0.74
N ALA A 116 9.87 13.37 0.35
CA ALA A 116 9.20 14.32 1.23
C ALA A 116 10.18 15.32 1.85
N ILE A 117 11.36 14.89 2.29
CA ILE A 117 12.40 15.79 2.82
C ILE A 117 12.85 16.78 1.73
N PHE A 118 13.09 16.31 0.51
CA PHE A 118 13.52 17.16 -0.61
C PHE A 118 12.44 18.16 -1.05
N VAL A 119 11.17 17.73 -1.12
CA VAL A 119 10.06 18.53 -1.63
C VAL A 119 9.55 19.53 -0.60
N PHE A 120 9.32 19.08 0.64
CA PHE A 120 8.73 19.96 1.67
C PHE A 120 9.75 20.88 2.33
N ARG A 121 11.06 20.59 2.20
CA ARG A 121 12.17 21.35 2.81
C ARG A 121 11.91 21.77 4.26
N THR A 122 11.15 20.96 5.00
CA THR A 122 10.88 21.21 6.41
C THR A 122 12.19 21.12 7.19
N PRO A 123 12.50 22.08 8.08
CA PRO A 123 13.74 22.04 8.84
C PRO A 123 13.71 20.82 9.77
N VAL A 124 14.43 19.77 9.36
CA VAL A 124 14.64 18.58 10.18
C VAL A 124 15.77 18.88 11.15
N THR A 125 15.53 18.73 12.45
CA THR A 125 16.60 18.85 13.44
C THR A 125 17.70 17.82 13.15
N PRO A 126 18.97 18.09 13.45
CA PRO A 126 20.06 17.13 13.21
C PRO A 126 19.80 15.75 13.85
N LEU A 127 19.12 15.74 15.00
CA LEU A 127 18.68 14.51 15.67
C LEU A 127 17.56 13.78 14.92
N GLY A 128 16.59 14.50 14.36
CA GLY A 128 15.54 13.94 13.50
C GLY A 128 16.10 13.35 12.19
N MET A 129 17.15 13.97 11.65
CA MET A 129 17.86 13.47 10.48
C MET A 129 18.62 12.18 10.81
N ALA A 130 19.36 12.15 11.93
CA ALA A 130 20.05 10.95 12.39
C ALA A 130 19.06 9.79 12.65
N GLY A 131 17.94 10.05 13.33
CA GLY A 131 16.90 9.05 13.58
C GLY A 131 16.25 8.53 12.30
N SER A 132 15.99 9.40 11.31
CA SER A 132 15.46 9.01 10.01
C SER A 132 16.46 8.16 9.22
N CYS A 133 17.75 8.52 9.24
CA CYS A 133 18.81 7.73 8.61
C CYS A 133 18.94 6.34 9.24
N ILE A 134 18.91 6.23 10.57
CA ILE A 134 18.96 4.95 11.27
C ILE A 134 17.73 4.10 10.94
N ALA A 135 16.53 4.69 10.90
CA ALA A 135 15.30 3.97 10.53
C ALA A 135 15.36 3.45 9.08
N ILE A 136 15.81 4.28 8.14
CA ILE A 136 15.98 3.88 6.73
C ILE A 136 17.02 2.74 6.65
N LEU A 137 18.18 2.90 7.28
CA LEU A 137 19.22 1.87 7.31
C LEU A 137 18.73 0.56 7.95
N GLY A 138 18.00 0.62 9.06
CA GLY A 138 17.43 -0.57 9.71
C GLY A 138 16.43 -1.30 8.82
N THR A 139 15.56 -0.57 8.10
CA THR A 139 14.63 -1.18 7.13
C THR A 139 15.34 -1.81 5.94
N LEU A 140 16.40 -1.17 5.44
CA LEU A 140 17.24 -1.68 4.36
C LEU A 140 18.00 -2.94 4.78
N LEU A 141 18.64 -2.93 5.95
CA LEU A 141 19.37 -4.08 6.48
C LEU A 141 18.44 -5.27 6.74
N TYR A 142 17.25 -5.04 7.30
CA TYR A 142 16.24 -6.10 7.48
C TYR A 142 15.82 -6.71 6.13
N SER A 143 15.55 -5.87 5.13
CA SER A 143 15.21 -6.29 3.77
C SER A 143 16.32 -7.13 3.12
N LEU A 144 17.57 -6.66 3.20
CA LEU A 144 18.74 -7.34 2.65
C LEU A 144 19.03 -8.67 3.36
N ALA A 145 19.00 -8.68 4.69
CA ALA A 145 19.18 -9.90 5.47
C ALA A 145 18.10 -10.93 5.14
N LYS A 146 16.83 -10.53 5.11
CA LYS A 146 15.73 -11.43 4.78
C LYS A 146 15.83 -12.01 3.36
N ASN A 147 16.26 -11.20 2.39
CA ASN A 147 16.50 -11.69 1.03
C ASN A 147 17.69 -12.67 0.96
N LYS A 148 18.78 -12.41 1.69
CA LYS A 148 19.96 -13.29 1.75
C LYS A 148 19.67 -14.63 2.45
N PHE A 149 18.93 -14.61 3.56
CA PHE A 149 18.60 -15.81 4.33
C PHE A 149 17.39 -16.59 3.78
N LYS A 150 16.54 -16.00 2.92
CA LYS A 150 15.53 -16.75 2.13
C LYS A 150 16.16 -17.76 1.17
N GLY A 151 17.40 -17.55 0.73
CA GLY A 151 18.15 -18.52 -0.09
C GLY A 151 18.51 -19.82 0.64
N GLY A 152 18.56 -19.81 1.98
CA GLY A 152 18.92 -20.98 2.80
C GLY A 152 17.78 -21.97 3.06
N PHE A 153 16.52 -21.58 2.85
CA PHE A 153 15.35 -22.44 3.12
C PHE A 153 14.80 -23.17 1.87
N ARG A 154 15.41 -22.99 0.69
CA ARG A 154 15.11 -23.79 -0.51
C ARG A 154 15.97 -25.06 -0.63
N GLY A 155 16.85 -25.34 0.34
CA GLY A 155 17.83 -26.42 0.28
C GLY A 155 17.46 -27.72 1.00
N THR A 156 16.29 -27.86 1.63
CA THR A 156 15.98 -29.10 2.39
C THR A 156 14.48 -29.22 2.66
N SER A 157 13.70 -29.72 1.69
CA SER A 157 12.38 -30.38 1.94
C SER A 157 11.68 -30.83 0.64
N ILE A 158 12.38 -31.31 -0.39
CA ILE A 158 11.75 -32.17 -1.41
C ILE A 158 12.66 -33.38 -1.62
N ALA A 159 12.80 -34.17 -0.56
CA ALA A 159 13.27 -35.54 -0.61
C ALA A 159 12.61 -36.26 0.56
N ARG A 160 11.36 -36.69 0.36
CA ARG A 160 10.77 -37.94 0.87
C ARG A 160 9.27 -37.96 0.58
N ARG A 161 8.93 -38.86 -0.36
CA ARG A 161 7.70 -39.66 -0.51
C ARG A 161 6.37 -38.93 -0.46
#